data_AF-A0A3D8R367-F1
#
_entry.id   AF-A0A3D8R367-F1
#
_cell.length_a   1.000
_cell.length_b   1.000
_cell.length_c   1.000
_cell.angle_alpha   90.00
_cell.angle_beta   90.00
_cell.angle_gamma   90.00
#
_symmetry.space_group_name_H-M   'P 1'
#
loop_
_entity.id
_entity.type
_entity.pdbx_description
1 polymer ?
#
loop_
_entity_poly.entity_id
_entity_poly.type
_entity_poly.pdbx_seq_one_letter_code
_entity_poly.pdbx_strand_id
1 'polypeptide(L)'
;MAATDALPQKYLKVSLFLTKLPELSDEQFHEYWRTKHLQIALENKSFSTKVRRYNQPAKLRAAQHHSSASLKSQASEFGIPVMAFDGVAEVWVDDLQTWKEIVSDPDFVALIAV
;
A
#
# COMPACT_ATOMS: atom_id res chain seq x y z
N MET A 1 2.87 -31.07 -19.70
CA MET A 1 2.18 -29.80 -19.40
C MET A 1 3.07 -28.69 -19.90
N ALA A 2 2.64 -27.95 -20.93
CA ALA A 2 3.39 -26.81 -21.42
C ALA A 2 3.35 -25.71 -20.35
N ALA A 3 4.51 -25.20 -19.95
CA ALA A 3 4.59 -23.98 -19.16
C ALA A 3 3.95 -22.88 -20.02
N THR A 4 2.85 -22.32 -19.54
CA THR A 4 2.27 -21.10 -20.11
C THR A 4 3.38 -20.06 -20.20
N ASP A 5 3.69 -19.61 -21.41
CA ASP A 5 4.44 -18.38 -21.66
C ASP A 5 3.70 -17.23 -20.98
N ALA A 6 3.99 -17.03 -19.70
CA ALA A 6 3.56 -15.85 -18.99
C ALA A 6 4.23 -14.67 -19.72
N LEU A 7 3.41 -13.74 -20.22
CA LEU A 7 3.91 -12.46 -20.71
C LEU A 7 4.92 -11.94 -19.67
N PRO A 8 6.13 -11.50 -20.08
CA PRO A 8 7.15 -11.09 -19.13
C PRO A 8 6.56 -10.05 -18.20
N GLN A 9 6.49 -10.38 -16.92
CA GLN A 9 5.89 -9.52 -15.91
C GLN A 9 6.79 -8.29 -15.80
N LYS A 10 6.40 -7.20 -16.48
CA LYS A 10 7.27 -6.03 -16.70
C LYS A 10 7.67 -5.32 -15.40
N TYR A 11 6.85 -5.46 -14.36
CA TYR A 11 7.04 -4.80 -13.07
C TYR A 11 6.69 -5.75 -11.93
N LEU A 12 7.43 -5.62 -10.84
CA LEU A 12 7.09 -6.20 -9.54
C LEU A 12 6.03 -5.33 -8.86
N LYS A 13 4.86 -5.93 -8.56
CA LYS A 13 3.83 -5.31 -7.71
C LYS A 13 4.11 -5.66 -6.26
N VAL A 14 4.20 -4.65 -5.39
CA VAL A 14 4.27 -4.83 -3.94
C VAL A 14 3.01 -4.26 -3.32
N SER A 15 2.32 -5.06 -2.50
CA SER A 15 1.17 -4.66 -1.69
C SER A 15 1.56 -4.67 -0.21
N LEU A 16 1.54 -3.51 0.41
CA LEU A 16 1.79 -3.31 1.83
C LEU A 16 0.46 -3.18 2.53
N PHE A 17 0.16 -4.08 3.47
CA PHE A 17 -1.03 -4.03 4.30
C PHE A 17 -0.64 -3.47 5.67
N LEU A 18 -1.31 -2.41 6.10
CA LEU A 18 -0.95 -1.67 7.31
C LEU A 18 -2.09 -1.70 8.31
N THR A 19 -1.69 -1.74 9.58
CA THR A 19 -2.56 -1.59 10.74
C THR A 19 -2.30 -0.22 11.35
N LYS A 20 -3.37 0.53 11.62
CA LYS A 20 -3.25 1.84 12.27
C LYS A 20 -2.90 1.68 13.75
N LEU A 21 -2.29 2.71 14.32
CA LEU A 21 -2.01 2.74 15.76
C LEU A 21 -3.32 2.69 16.58
N PRO A 22 -3.38 1.95 17.70
CA PRO A 22 -4.60 1.78 18.49
C PRO A 22 -5.24 3.08 18.99
N GLU A 23 -4.44 4.10 19.23
CA GLU A 23 -4.86 5.43 19.68
C GLU A 23 -5.48 6.31 18.59
N LEU A 24 -5.31 5.95 17.31
CA LEU A 24 -5.85 6.71 16.19
C LEU A 24 -7.26 6.25 15.83
N SER A 25 -8.18 7.21 15.71
CA SER A 25 -9.49 6.95 15.11
C SER A 25 -9.34 6.60 13.62
N ASP A 26 -10.32 5.90 13.06
CA ASP A 26 -10.36 5.58 11.63
C ASP A 26 -10.30 6.86 10.79
N GLU A 27 -10.99 7.92 11.21
CA GLU A 27 -11.01 9.22 10.54
C GLU A 27 -9.64 9.91 10.55
N GLN A 28 -8.96 9.90 11.71
CA GLN A 28 -7.61 10.46 11.84
C GLN A 28 -6.61 9.70 10.97
N PHE A 29 -6.66 8.37 11.00
CA PHE A 29 -5.83 7.53 10.16
C PHE A 29 -6.10 7.82 8.67
N HIS A 30 -7.36 7.83 8.24
CA HIS A 30 -7.71 8.06 6.84
C HIS A 30 -7.30 9.44 6.34
N GLU A 31 -7.48 10.49 7.16
CA GLU A 31 -7.10 11.84 6.76
C GLU A 31 -5.59 11.98 6.64
N TYR A 32 -4.83 11.45 7.62
CA TYR A 32 -3.37 11.39 7.54
C TYR A 32 -2.90 10.59 6.32
N TRP A 33 -3.50 9.42 6.09
CA TRP A 33 -3.16 8.49 5.02
C TRP A 33 -3.36 9.11 3.63
N ARG A 34 -4.51 9.75 3.42
CA ARG A 34 -4.87 10.37 2.13
C ARG A 34 -4.06 11.64 1.84
N THR A 35 -3.63 12.36 2.87
CA THR A 35 -2.96 13.67 2.71
C THR A 35 -1.46 13.55 2.90
N LYS A 36 -1.01 13.37 4.14
CA LYS A 36 0.39 13.44 4.53
C LYS A 36 1.19 12.23 4.06
N HIS A 37 0.68 11.02 4.23
CA HIS A 37 1.42 9.80 3.85
C HIS A 37 1.74 9.77 2.35
N LEU A 38 0.76 10.12 1.50
CA LEU A 38 0.96 10.25 0.04
C LEU A 38 2.05 11.28 -0.27
N GLN A 39 1.94 12.46 0.33
CA GLN A 39 2.85 13.58 0.06
C GLN A 39 4.29 13.21 0.43
N ILE A 40 4.49 12.65 1.61
CA ILE A 40 5.81 12.21 2.10
C ILE A 40 6.45 11.20 1.15
N ALA A 41 5.68 10.20 0.69
CA ALA A 41 6.18 9.20 -0.26
C ALA A 41 6.63 9.84 -1.58
N LEU A 42 5.86 10.81 -2.09
CA LEU A 42 6.17 11.51 -3.34
C LEU A 42 7.33 12.50 -3.22
N GLU A 43 7.58 13.06 -2.04
CA GLU A 43 8.69 13.98 -1.78
C GLU A 43 10.04 13.25 -1.66
N ASN A 44 10.05 11.96 -1.30
CA ASN A 44 11.26 11.15 -1.29
C ASN A 44 11.72 10.85 -2.73
N LYS A 45 12.98 11.20 -3.05
CA LYS A 45 13.55 11.01 -4.40
C LYS A 45 13.77 9.54 -4.75
N SER A 46 14.18 8.71 -3.79
CA SER A 46 14.39 7.27 -4.01
C SER A 46 13.08 6.61 -4.45
N PHE A 47 11.98 6.93 -3.78
CA PHE A 47 10.65 6.44 -4.12
C PHE A 47 10.12 7.02 -5.44
N SER A 48 10.04 8.34 -5.58
CA SER A 48 9.41 9.01 -6.72
C SER A 48 10.08 8.75 -8.07
N THR A 49 11.39 8.46 -8.09
CA THR A 49 12.13 8.18 -9.34
C THR A 49 12.08 6.72 -9.78
N LYS A 50 11.87 5.79 -8.82
CA LYS A 50 11.96 4.34 -9.04
C LYS A 50 10.59 3.65 -9.10
N VAL A 51 9.55 4.27 -8.53
CA VAL A 51 8.18 3.74 -8.59
C VAL A 51 7.52 4.10 -9.91
N ARG A 52 7.04 3.08 -10.63
CA ARG A 52 6.39 3.19 -11.95
C ARG A 52 4.90 3.48 -11.84
N ARG A 53 4.29 2.97 -10.78
CA ARG A 53 2.90 3.24 -10.41
C ARG A 53 2.79 3.20 -8.90
N TYR A 54 2.13 4.19 -8.35
CA TYR A 54 1.68 4.15 -6.97
C TYR A 54 0.16 4.16 -6.97
N ASN A 55 -0.45 3.03 -6.65
CA ASN A 55 -1.88 2.94 -6.44
C ASN A 55 -2.13 3.10 -4.93
N GLN A 56 -2.08 4.34 -4.48
CA GLN A 56 -2.76 4.74 -3.27
C GLN A 56 -4.08 5.36 -3.72
N PRO A 57 -5.21 4.68 -3.58
CA PRO A 57 -6.46 5.15 -4.13
C PRO A 57 -6.99 6.36 -3.33
N ALA A 58 -6.48 7.54 -3.66
CA ALA A 58 -6.90 8.83 -3.08
C ALA A 58 -7.82 9.63 -4.01
N LYS A 59 -7.91 9.28 -5.31
CA LYS A 59 -8.67 10.07 -6.32
C LYS A 59 -9.96 9.44 -6.84
N LEU A 60 -10.31 8.23 -6.44
CA LEU A 60 -11.65 7.66 -6.64
C LEU A 60 -12.32 7.56 -5.28
N ARG A 61 -13.30 8.42 -5.03
CA ARG A 61 -14.08 8.62 -3.79
C ARG A 61 -14.78 7.36 -3.20
N ALA A 62 -14.46 6.15 -3.65
CA ALA A 62 -15.04 4.90 -3.17
C ALA A 62 -14.07 3.72 -3.06
N ALA A 63 -12.78 3.89 -3.43
CA ALA A 63 -11.84 2.78 -3.47
C ALA A 63 -10.63 2.99 -2.57
N GLN A 64 -10.76 3.74 -1.48
CA GLN A 64 -9.86 3.50 -0.35
C GLN A 64 -10.07 2.03 0.04
N HIS A 65 -9.09 1.16 -0.18
CA HIS A 65 -9.10 -0.17 0.44
C HIS A 65 -8.80 0.03 1.93
N HIS A 66 -9.76 0.61 2.63
CA HIS A 66 -9.79 0.70 4.07
C HIS A 66 -10.85 -0.29 4.51
N SER A 67 -10.45 -1.22 5.38
CA SER A 67 -11.42 -2.10 5.99
C SER A 67 -12.03 -1.33 7.17
N SER A 68 -13.18 -0.70 6.95
CA SER A 68 -13.93 -0.08 8.04
C SER A 68 -14.40 -1.15 9.02
N ALA A 69 -14.70 -0.78 10.27
CA ALA A 69 -15.27 -1.71 11.24
C ALA A 69 -16.52 -2.45 10.71
N SER A 70 -17.36 -1.75 9.94
CA SER A 70 -18.55 -2.34 9.29
C SER A 70 -18.18 -3.38 8.23
N LEU A 71 -17.20 -3.09 7.36
CA LEU A 71 -16.73 -4.04 6.34
C LEU A 71 -16.04 -5.25 6.98
N LYS A 72 -15.25 -5.05 8.04
CA LYS A 72 -14.65 -6.13 8.83
C LYS A 72 -15.71 -7.02 9.46
N SER A 73 -16.81 -6.45 9.96
CA SER A 73 -17.93 -7.22 10.50
C SER A 73 -18.62 -8.05 9.42
N GLN A 74 -18.89 -7.47 8.25
CA GLN A 74 -19.53 -8.19 7.14
C GLN A 74 -18.62 -9.31 6.58
N ALA A 75 -17.30 -9.12 6.63
CA ALA A 75 -16.33 -10.13 6.23
C ALA A 75 -16.43 -11.43 7.07
N SER A 76 -17.04 -11.39 8.27
CA SER A 76 -17.28 -12.59 9.08
C SER A 76 -18.30 -13.56 8.44
N GLU A 77 -19.12 -13.09 7.50
CA GLU A 77 -20.05 -13.91 6.73
C GLU A 77 -19.35 -14.69 5.61
N PHE A 78 -18.09 -14.38 5.32
CA PHE A 78 -17.37 -15.02 4.22
C PHE A 78 -16.89 -16.41 4.65
N GLY A 79 -17.06 -17.40 3.77
CA GLY A 79 -16.56 -18.76 3.98
C GLY A 79 -15.03 -18.89 3.84
N ILE A 80 -14.28 -17.80 3.78
CA ILE A 80 -12.83 -17.76 3.59
C ILE A 80 -12.18 -16.80 4.60
N PRO A 81 -10.92 -17.06 5.03
CA PRO A 81 -10.20 -16.14 5.91
C PRO A 81 -10.02 -14.76 5.26
N VAL A 82 -10.35 -13.71 6.00
CA VAL A 82 -10.14 -12.32 5.59
C VAL A 82 -9.08 -11.69 6.49
N MET A 83 -8.04 -11.13 5.88
CA MET A 83 -7.00 -10.41 6.60
C MET A 83 -7.54 -9.10 7.15
N ALA A 84 -7.32 -8.83 8.44
CA ALA A 84 -7.60 -7.52 9.03
C ALA A 84 -6.47 -6.55 8.68
N PHE A 85 -6.81 -5.44 8.03
CA PHE A 85 -5.91 -4.31 7.78
C PHE A 85 -6.73 -3.02 7.77
N ASP A 86 -6.08 -1.89 8.02
CA ASP A 86 -6.73 -0.57 8.01
C ASP A 86 -6.44 0.19 6.72
N GLY A 87 -5.28 -0.07 6.10
CA GLY A 87 -4.94 0.49 4.79
C GLY A 87 -4.07 -0.45 3.97
N VAL A 88 -4.08 -0.25 2.65
CA VAL A 88 -3.15 -0.90 1.72
C VAL A 88 -2.53 0.12 0.79
N ALA A 89 -1.21 0.02 0.62
CA ALA A 89 -0.44 0.77 -0.35
C ALA A 89 0.08 -0.20 -1.41
N GLU A 90 -0.12 0.12 -2.69
CA GLU A 90 0.37 -0.71 -3.77
C GLU A 90 1.35 0.07 -4.65
N VAL A 91 2.54 -0.48 -4.86
CA VAL A 91 3.58 0.09 -5.72
C VAL A 91 3.98 -0.90 -6.80
N TRP A 92 4.36 -0.37 -7.95
CA TRP A 92 4.99 -1.12 -9.03
C TRP A 92 6.39 -0.58 -9.24
N VAL A 93 7.37 -1.48 -9.24
CA VAL A 93 8.79 -1.19 -9.48
C VAL A 93 9.34 -2.14 -10.53
N ASP A 94 10.50 -1.83 -11.10
CA ASP A 94 11.08 -2.65 -12.16
C ASP A 94 11.45 -4.05 -11.67
N ASP A 95 12.05 -4.15 -10.49
CA ASP A 95 12.52 -5.40 -9.93
C ASP A 95 12.66 -5.36 -8.39
N LEU A 96 13.04 -6.51 -7.82
CA LEU A 96 13.23 -6.66 -6.38
C LEU A 96 14.39 -5.82 -5.84
N GLN A 97 15.44 -5.59 -6.64
CA GLN A 97 16.60 -4.81 -6.20
C GLN A 97 16.22 -3.34 -6.03
N THR A 98 15.47 -2.81 -6.99
CA THR A 98 14.85 -1.49 -6.95
C THR A 98 13.98 -1.34 -5.70
N TRP A 99 13.16 -2.34 -5.39
CA TRP A 99 12.35 -2.32 -4.17
C TRP A 99 13.21 -2.26 -2.91
N LYS A 100 14.24 -3.12 -2.80
CA LYS A 100 15.16 -3.16 -1.66
C LYS A 100 15.83 -1.82 -1.42
N GLU A 101 16.25 -1.13 -2.47
CA GLU A 101 16.86 0.19 -2.36
C GLU A 101 15.91 1.25 -1.81
N ILE A 102 14.63 1.18 -2.17
CA ILE A 102 13.60 2.10 -1.65
C ILE A 102 13.36 1.81 -0.16
N VAL A 103 13.09 0.55 0.21
CA VAL A 103 12.72 0.20 1.60
C VAL A 103 13.89 0.10 2.56
N SER A 104 15.12 0.19 2.07
CA SER A 104 16.32 0.28 2.91
C SER A 104 16.89 1.70 2.98
N ASP A 105 16.28 2.66 2.28
CA ASP A 105 16.63 4.08 2.39
C ASP A 105 16.22 4.59 3.78
N PRO A 106 17.18 4.96 4.66
CA PRO A 106 16.88 5.39 6.01
C PRO A 106 15.94 6.60 6.05
N ASP A 107 16.06 7.52 5.09
CA ASP A 107 15.23 8.72 5.01
C ASP A 107 13.80 8.35 4.62
N PHE A 108 13.62 7.38 3.72
CA PHE A 108 12.31 6.86 3.36
C PHE A 108 11.65 6.14 4.54
N VAL A 109 12.38 5.22 5.19
CA VAL A 109 11.87 4.42 6.30
C VAL A 109 11.45 5.31 7.47
N ALA A 110 12.27 6.29 7.85
CA ALA A 110 11.99 7.18 8.96
C ALA A 110 10.72 8.03 8.75
N LEU A 111 10.36 8.31 7.49
CA LEU A 111 9.22 9.16 7.15
C LEU A 111 7.93 8.39 6.83
N ILE A 112 8.03 7.15 6.34
CA ILE A 112 6.88 6.34 5.89
C ILE A 112 6.47 5.23 6.85
N ALA A 113 7.38 4.70 7.66
CA ALA A 113 7.09 3.57 8.57
C ALA A 113 6.43 3.99 9.90
N VAL A 114 5.75 5.14 9.92
CA VAL A 114 5.17 5.79 11.12
C VAL A 114 3.64 5.75 11.12
#